data_AF-R5YG65-F1
#
_entry.id   AF-R5YG65-F1
#
_cell.length_a   1.000
_cell.length_b   1.000
_cell.length_c   1.000
_cell.angle_alpha   90.00
_cell.angle_beta   90.00
_cell.angle_gamma   90.00
#
_symmetry.space_group_name_H-M   'P 1'
#
loop_
_entity.id
_entity.type
_entity.pdbx_description
1 polymer ?
#
loop_
_entity_poly.entity_id
_entity_poly.type
_entity_poly.pdbx_seq_one_letter_code
_entity_poly.pdbx_strand_id
1 'polypeptide(L)'
;MKKIISFLKTDIKIINSYFLFAIILIILISIGYSSYALFSFTKTSTNVIEATVGELKKSGADTLIKLTDNTNDSGLYTITHPKDTTLQIGNDKDITEYRYRGASPKNYVTFNNETWRILGVFPTDDGTGNIENRIRIIRNESIGNKYWDTSDSNNWARPSTLNTELNTTYLNSLTSEAQNMIGNTKYYLGGKNVTYNNGYADTPLQFYSYERKIQNTTSNEFYNGTNPNSWVGKLGLMYVSDYGYASSNCENKRIYDYNSSANDIRACNDTNWLYNIKDNEWILPQNAGTSNRAFYVNSNGHVNYNFVVYNGQFAVRPVLYLKSAVKITGGSGTSTNPYTLGL
;
A
#
# COMPACT_ATOMS: atom_id res chain seq x y z
N MET A 1 40.27 58.59 40.48
CA MET A 1 38.91 58.39 39.89
C MET A 1 38.82 57.20 38.92
N LYS A 2 39.62 57.12 37.85
CA LYS A 2 39.56 55.99 36.87
C LYS A 2 39.75 54.59 37.47
N LYS A 3 40.67 54.42 38.43
CA LYS A 3 40.90 53.13 39.12
C LYS A 3 39.70 52.67 39.97
N ILE A 4 38.97 53.60 40.60
CA ILE A 4 37.79 53.29 41.42
C ILE A 4 36.61 52.87 40.55
N ILE A 5 36.41 53.51 39.40
CA ILE A 5 35.36 53.14 38.44
C ILE A 5 35.64 51.76 37.82
N SER A 6 36.92 51.45 37.55
CA SER A 6 37.34 50.12 37.06
C SER A 6 37.08 49.01 38.08
N PHE A 7 37.36 49.28 39.36
CA PHE A 7 37.09 48.35 40.46
C PHE A 7 35.59 48.06 40.59
N LEU A 8 34.76 49.12 40.67
CA LEU A 8 33.30 48.99 40.81
C LEU A 8 32.64 48.27 39.61
N LYS A 9 33.11 48.50 38.38
CA LYS A 9 32.60 47.78 37.19
C LYS A 9 32.97 46.29 37.18
N THR A 10 34.13 45.94 37.74
CA THR A 10 34.57 44.54 37.86
C THR A 10 33.74 43.81 38.90
N ASP A 11 33.47 44.44 40.04
CA ASP A 11 32.63 43.86 41.10
C ASP A 11 31.17 43.68 40.67
N ILE A 12 30.59 44.64 39.94
CA ILE A 12 29.22 44.50 39.40
C ILE A 12 29.13 43.34 38.40
N LYS A 13 30.16 43.13 37.56
CA LYS A 13 30.19 42.02 36.59
C LYS A 13 30.30 40.67 37.29
N ILE A 14 31.09 40.60 38.36
CA ILE A 14 31.25 39.40 39.19
C ILE A 14 29.93 39.07 39.92
N ILE A 15 29.29 40.07 40.54
CA ILE A 15 27.99 39.91 41.22
C ILE A 15 26.91 39.43 40.25
N ASN A 16 26.82 40.01 39.05
CA ASN A 16 25.85 39.57 38.04
C ASN A 16 26.10 38.14 37.56
N SER A 17 27.37 37.70 37.47
CA SER A 17 27.70 36.33 37.08
C SER A 17 27.33 35.31 38.16
N TYR A 18 27.54 35.63 39.44
CA TYR A 18 27.12 34.77 40.55
C TYR A 18 25.59 34.74 40.71
N PHE A 19 24.91 35.86 40.48
CA PHE A 19 23.45 35.93 40.49
C PHE A 19 22.82 35.09 39.37
N LEU A 20 23.40 35.13 38.16
CA LEU A 20 22.97 34.30 37.04
C LEU A 20 23.19 32.80 37.33
N PHE A 21 24.34 32.44 37.90
CA PHE A 21 24.62 31.06 38.29
C PHE A 21 23.64 30.56 39.36
N ALA A 22 23.32 31.39 40.36
CA ALA A 22 22.34 31.06 41.39
C ALA A 22 20.93 30.85 40.82
N ILE A 23 20.49 31.69 39.86
CA ILE A 23 19.19 31.51 39.18
C ILE A 23 19.16 30.22 38.38
N ILE A 24 20.21 29.91 37.61
CA ILE A 24 20.31 28.66 36.84
C ILE A 24 20.25 27.45 37.77
N LEU A 25 20.97 27.50 38.91
CA LEU A 25 20.94 26.45 39.91
C LEU A 25 19.55 26.27 40.52
N ILE A 26 18.85 27.36 40.85
CA ILE A 26 17.46 27.32 41.34
C ILE A 26 16.51 26.73 40.30
N ILE A 27 16.66 27.08 39.01
CA ILE A 27 15.85 26.52 37.93
C ILE A 27 16.13 25.02 37.78
N LEU A 28 17.39 24.58 37.79
CA LEU A 28 17.76 23.16 37.70
C LEU A 28 17.27 22.36 38.91
N ILE A 29 17.38 22.92 40.12
CA ILE A 29 16.83 22.32 41.35
C ILE A 29 15.32 22.24 41.24
N SER A 30 14.64 23.27 40.75
CA SER A 30 13.17 23.30 40.61
C SER A 30 12.68 22.29 39.57
N ILE A 31 13.34 22.20 38.41
CA ILE A 31 13.04 21.19 37.38
C ILE A 31 13.31 19.78 37.93
N GLY A 32 14.42 19.59 38.64
CA GLY A 32 14.76 18.35 39.33
C GLY A 32 13.72 17.99 40.41
N TYR A 33 13.25 18.96 41.19
CA TYR A 33 12.23 18.77 42.22
C TYR A 33 10.87 18.44 41.62
N SER A 34 10.45 19.10 40.54
CA SER A 34 9.21 18.75 39.82
C SER A 34 9.30 17.38 39.18
N SER A 35 10.47 16.99 38.66
CA SER A 35 10.72 15.67 38.07
C SER A 35 10.73 14.58 39.15
N TYR A 36 11.35 14.85 40.30
CA TYR A 36 11.40 13.94 41.44
C TYR A 36 10.05 13.83 42.14
N ALA A 37 9.29 14.91 42.26
CA ALA A 37 7.91 14.89 42.75
C ALA A 37 7.03 14.05 41.81
N LEU A 38 7.13 14.25 40.49
CA LEU A 38 6.41 13.46 39.49
C LEU A 38 6.78 11.97 39.56
N PHE A 39 8.07 11.64 39.77
CA PHE A 39 8.55 10.25 39.96
C PHE A 39 8.26 9.68 41.36
N SER A 40 8.04 10.52 42.37
CA SER A 40 7.71 10.13 43.74
C SER A 40 6.23 9.80 43.87
N PHE A 41 5.35 10.57 43.20
CA PHE A 41 3.92 10.29 43.13
C PHE A 41 3.60 8.95 42.46
N THR A 42 4.40 8.52 41.48
CA THR A 42 4.24 7.19 40.84
C THR A 42 4.68 6.03 41.73
N LYS A 43 5.47 6.28 42.80
CA LYS A 43 5.99 5.24 43.68
C LYS A 43 5.24 5.08 45.01
N THR A 44 4.43 6.07 45.40
CA THR A 44 3.75 6.12 46.72
C THR A 44 2.23 6.13 46.66
N SER A 45 1.62 6.19 45.47
CA SER A 45 0.17 6.03 45.33
C SER A 45 -0.17 4.58 44.95
N THR A 46 -0.97 3.91 45.79
CA THR A 46 -1.70 2.67 45.42
C THR A 46 -2.91 2.98 44.53
N ASN A 47 -3.20 4.26 44.32
CA ASN A 47 -4.10 4.72 43.28
C ASN A 47 -3.30 4.77 41.98
N VAL A 48 -3.50 3.76 41.14
CA VAL A 48 -3.10 3.80 39.73
C VAL A 48 -3.74 5.06 39.14
N ILE A 49 -2.97 6.15 39.03
CA ILE A 49 -3.30 7.22 38.10
C ILE A 49 -2.95 6.64 36.74
N GLU A 50 -3.87 5.84 36.21
CA GLU A 50 -3.99 5.61 34.78
C GLU A 50 -4.34 6.98 34.20
N ALA A 51 -3.32 7.82 34.02
CA ALA A 51 -3.35 8.76 32.93
C ALA A 51 -3.48 7.87 31.69
N THR A 52 -4.71 7.64 31.24
CA THR A 52 -4.95 7.21 29.87
C THR A 52 -4.34 8.33 29.05
N VAL A 53 -3.07 8.17 28.67
CA VAL A 53 -2.50 8.84 27.51
C VAL A 53 -3.47 8.42 26.42
N GLY A 54 -4.44 9.27 26.10
CA GLY A 54 -5.54 8.94 25.21
C GLY A 54 -4.96 8.19 24.03
N GLU A 55 -5.47 6.99 23.74
CA GLU A 55 -4.84 6.07 22.79
C GLU A 55 -4.29 6.87 21.62
N LEU A 56 -2.96 6.88 21.44
CA LEU A 56 -2.34 7.46 20.26
C LEU A 56 -3.14 6.92 19.09
N LYS A 57 -3.92 7.76 18.40
CA LYS A 57 -4.82 7.31 17.32
C LYS A 57 -3.95 6.60 16.31
N LYS A 58 -3.92 5.27 16.40
CA LYS A 58 -3.04 4.42 15.60
C LYS A 58 -3.45 4.59 14.15
N SER A 59 -2.49 4.47 13.24
CA SER A 59 -2.79 4.57 11.81
C SER A 59 -3.86 3.52 11.43
N GLY A 60 -4.56 3.75 10.33
CA GLY A 60 -5.49 2.75 9.81
C GLY A 60 -4.77 1.43 9.53
N ALA A 61 -3.52 1.51 9.04
CA ALA A 61 -2.67 0.34 8.81
C ALA A 61 -2.43 -0.46 10.10
N ASP A 62 -2.02 0.20 11.19
CA ASP A 62 -1.80 -0.45 12.49
C ASP A 62 -3.08 -1.09 13.05
N THR A 63 -4.24 -0.49 12.76
CA THR A 63 -5.53 -1.03 13.16
C THR A 63 -5.80 -2.35 12.45
N LEU A 64 -5.55 -2.41 11.14
CA LEU A 64 -5.73 -3.64 10.35
C LEU A 64 -4.71 -4.72 10.71
N ILE A 65 -3.45 -4.37 10.97
CA ILE A 65 -2.40 -5.35 11.31
C ILE A 65 -2.73 -6.15 12.58
N LYS A 66 -3.55 -5.60 13.50
CA LYS A 66 -4.02 -6.36 14.67
C LYS A 66 -5.04 -7.46 14.32
N LEU A 67 -5.61 -7.43 13.12
CA LEU A 67 -6.62 -8.37 12.64
C LEU A 67 -6.02 -9.53 11.85
N THR A 68 -4.69 -9.63 11.77
CA THR A 68 -4.01 -10.69 11.01
C THR A 68 -4.27 -12.06 11.60
N ASP A 69 -3.83 -13.09 10.88
CA ASP A 69 -4.07 -14.50 11.23
C ASP A 69 -5.57 -14.78 11.41
N ASN A 70 -6.38 -14.09 10.59
CA ASN A 70 -7.84 -14.17 10.61
C ASN A 70 -8.46 -13.87 11.98
N THR A 71 -7.82 -13.03 12.80
CA THR A 71 -8.36 -12.63 14.10
C THR A 71 -9.76 -12.04 13.94
N ASN A 72 -10.71 -12.51 14.76
CA ASN A 72 -12.13 -12.15 14.68
C ASN A 72 -12.78 -12.44 13.31
N ASP A 73 -12.33 -13.47 12.60
CA ASP A 73 -12.81 -13.83 11.26
C ASP A 73 -12.73 -12.65 10.27
N SER A 74 -11.63 -11.90 10.34
CA SER A 74 -11.40 -10.73 9.49
C SER A 74 -11.21 -11.10 8.02
N GLY A 75 -10.66 -12.28 7.75
CA GLY A 75 -10.13 -12.70 6.46
C GLY A 75 -8.77 -12.08 6.12
N LEU A 76 -8.09 -11.40 7.06
CA LEU A 76 -6.78 -10.80 6.85
C LEU A 76 -5.67 -11.77 7.28
N TYR A 77 -4.69 -11.99 6.40
CA TYR A 77 -3.59 -12.91 6.64
C TYR A 77 -2.24 -12.26 6.40
N THR A 78 -1.25 -12.69 7.18
CA THR A 78 0.16 -12.28 7.05
C THR A 78 0.82 -13.07 5.93
N ILE A 79 1.60 -12.39 5.10
CA ILE A 79 2.42 -13.00 4.04
C ILE A 79 3.81 -12.44 4.15
N THR A 80 4.80 -13.33 4.22
CA THR A 80 6.21 -12.95 4.21
C THR A 80 6.86 -13.39 2.92
N HIS A 81 7.39 -12.43 2.18
CA HIS A 81 8.23 -12.65 1.03
C HIS A 81 9.69 -12.58 1.48
N PRO A 82 10.47 -13.67 1.31
CA PRO A 82 11.90 -13.63 1.58
C PRO A 82 12.60 -12.56 0.76
N LYS A 83 13.68 -12.02 1.30
CA LYS A 83 14.60 -11.14 0.57
C LYS A 83 14.96 -11.72 -0.80
N ASP A 84 14.79 -10.92 -1.85
CA ASP A 84 15.23 -11.22 -3.21
C ASP A 84 15.92 -10.00 -3.81
N THR A 85 17.24 -10.08 -3.96
CA THR A 85 18.11 -8.99 -4.44
C THR A 85 17.80 -8.53 -5.86
N THR A 86 16.95 -9.26 -6.59
CA THR A 86 16.51 -8.93 -7.95
C THR A 86 15.21 -8.11 -7.99
N LEU A 87 14.65 -7.72 -6.84
CA LEU A 87 13.40 -6.95 -6.75
C LEU A 87 13.63 -5.45 -6.48
N GLN A 88 12.68 -4.63 -6.91
CA GLN A 88 12.64 -3.19 -6.64
C GLN A 88 12.34 -2.87 -5.18
N ILE A 89 11.68 -3.79 -4.47
CA ILE A 89 11.37 -3.73 -3.04
C ILE A 89 11.60 -5.12 -2.43
N GLY A 90 12.13 -5.17 -1.20
CA GLY A 90 12.52 -6.44 -0.57
C GLY A 90 13.84 -7.01 -1.07
N ASN A 91 14.74 -6.16 -1.60
CA ASN A 91 16.05 -6.59 -2.07
C ASN A 91 17.12 -6.69 -0.99
N ASP A 92 16.88 -6.08 0.17
CA ASP A 92 17.79 -5.99 1.31
C ASP A 92 17.31 -6.81 2.52
N LYS A 93 16.00 -6.99 2.65
CA LYS A 93 15.31 -7.68 3.75
C LYS A 93 14.00 -8.33 3.30
N ASP A 94 13.46 -9.19 4.15
CA ASP A 94 12.13 -9.77 3.97
C ASP A 94 11.04 -8.69 3.98
N ILE A 95 10.00 -8.90 3.19
CA ILE A 95 8.83 -8.01 3.11
C ILE A 95 7.63 -8.74 3.69
N THR A 96 6.97 -8.08 4.65
CA THR A 96 5.71 -8.55 5.23
C THR A 96 4.55 -7.72 4.67
N GLU A 97 3.57 -8.42 4.12
CA GLU A 97 2.31 -7.84 3.66
C GLU A 97 1.14 -8.46 4.41
N TYR A 98 0.02 -7.76 4.44
CA TYR A 98 -1.19 -8.23 5.11
C TYR A 98 -2.33 -8.18 4.10
N ARG A 99 -2.82 -9.33 3.64
CA ARG A 99 -3.76 -9.41 2.52
C ARG A 99 -5.09 -10.02 2.94
N TYR A 100 -6.18 -9.45 2.46
CA TYR A 100 -7.51 -10.02 2.64
C TYR A 100 -7.73 -11.17 1.66
N ARG A 101 -8.19 -12.31 2.18
CA ARG A 101 -8.38 -13.56 1.43
C ARG A 101 -9.77 -14.17 1.70
N GLY A 102 -10.25 -15.00 0.77
CA GLY A 102 -11.42 -15.84 0.94
C GLY A 102 -12.73 -15.23 0.42
N ALA A 103 -13.82 -16.00 0.53
CA ALA A 103 -15.09 -15.67 -0.11
C ALA A 103 -15.76 -14.41 0.46
N SER A 104 -15.60 -14.15 1.76
CA SER A 104 -16.31 -13.08 2.47
C SER A 104 -15.48 -12.43 3.58
N PRO A 105 -14.29 -11.87 3.26
CA PRO A 105 -13.50 -11.12 4.23
C PRO A 105 -14.22 -9.83 4.66
N LYS A 106 -13.88 -9.35 5.85
CA LYS A 106 -14.35 -8.09 6.42
C LYS A 106 -13.52 -6.91 5.91
N ASN A 107 -13.53 -6.70 4.60
CA ASN A 107 -12.69 -5.72 3.91
C ASN A 107 -13.48 -4.62 3.18
N TYR A 108 -14.74 -4.38 3.51
CA TYR A 108 -15.53 -3.29 2.95
C TYR A 108 -15.11 -1.96 3.58
N VAL A 109 -15.00 -0.92 2.76
CA VAL A 109 -14.65 0.44 3.20
C VAL A 109 -15.44 1.47 2.41
N THR A 110 -15.94 2.50 3.09
CA THR A 110 -16.59 3.64 2.44
C THR A 110 -15.52 4.64 2.04
N PHE A 111 -15.40 4.91 0.74
CA PHE A 111 -14.46 5.88 0.19
C PHE A 111 -15.12 6.63 -0.97
N ASN A 112 -14.97 7.97 -1.00
CA ASN A 112 -15.66 8.82 -1.97
C ASN A 112 -17.20 8.62 -1.99
N ASN A 113 -17.81 8.36 -0.83
CA ASN A 113 -19.24 8.01 -0.70
C ASN A 113 -19.68 6.76 -1.49
N GLU A 114 -18.72 5.91 -1.88
CA GLU A 114 -18.95 4.66 -2.60
C GLU A 114 -18.41 3.48 -1.80
N THR A 115 -18.86 2.28 -2.16
CA THR A 115 -18.29 1.03 -1.64
C THR A 115 -16.99 0.70 -2.34
N TRP A 116 -15.93 0.59 -1.55
CA TRP A 116 -14.60 0.12 -1.95
C TRP A 116 -14.24 -1.11 -1.11
N ARG A 117 -13.18 -1.80 -1.53
CA ARG A 117 -12.65 -2.97 -0.84
C ARG A 117 -11.18 -2.76 -0.52
N ILE A 118 -10.76 -3.15 0.67
CA ILE A 118 -9.36 -3.14 1.08
C ILE A 118 -8.69 -4.41 0.54
N LEU A 119 -7.63 -4.24 -0.26
CA LEU A 119 -6.79 -5.34 -0.70
C LEU A 119 -5.91 -5.84 0.45
N GLY A 120 -5.38 -4.89 1.23
CA GLY A 120 -4.45 -5.19 2.31
C GLY A 120 -3.65 -3.98 2.77
N VAL A 121 -2.64 -4.26 3.59
CA VAL A 121 -1.61 -3.31 4.03
C VAL A 121 -0.27 -3.75 3.46
N PHE A 122 0.43 -2.81 2.82
CA PHE A 122 1.61 -3.07 2.02
C PHE A 122 2.75 -2.10 2.38
N PRO A 123 4.00 -2.58 2.55
CA PRO A 123 5.17 -1.71 2.48
C PRO A 123 5.23 -1.08 1.09
N THR A 124 5.18 0.26 1.04
CA THR A 124 4.94 1.01 -0.18
C THR A 124 5.92 2.16 -0.30
N ASP A 125 6.64 2.23 -1.41
CA ASP A 125 7.44 3.40 -1.80
C ASP A 125 6.50 4.52 -2.27
N ASP A 126 6.59 5.68 -1.62
CA ASP A 126 5.77 6.86 -1.92
C ASP A 126 6.18 7.62 -3.19
N GLY A 127 7.18 7.11 -3.91
CA GLY A 127 7.76 7.70 -5.11
C GLY A 127 9.02 8.52 -4.83
N THR A 128 9.39 8.70 -3.56
CA THR A 128 10.62 9.37 -3.15
C THR A 128 11.68 8.41 -2.60
N GLY A 129 11.39 7.11 -2.55
CA GLY A 129 12.22 6.09 -1.91
C GLY A 129 11.90 5.89 -0.43
N ASN A 130 10.97 6.67 0.13
CA ASN A 130 10.47 6.47 1.48
C ASN A 130 9.42 5.35 1.49
N ILE A 131 9.69 4.30 2.28
CA ILE A 131 8.84 3.11 2.38
C ILE A 131 8.07 3.13 3.69
N GLU A 132 6.74 3.05 3.59
CA GLU A 132 5.84 2.99 4.73
C GLU A 132 4.69 2.01 4.50
N ASN A 133 4.07 1.52 5.57
CA ASN A 133 2.90 0.67 5.47
C ASN A 133 1.68 1.49 5.08
N ARG A 134 1.07 1.15 3.93
CA ARG A 134 -0.12 1.83 3.41
C ARG A 134 -1.26 0.85 3.18
N ILE A 135 -2.47 1.30 3.47
CA ILE A 135 -3.69 0.59 3.07
C ILE A 135 -3.86 0.78 1.57
N ARG A 136 -4.04 -0.31 0.84
CA ARG A 136 -4.38 -0.29 -0.58
C ARG A 136 -5.83 -0.70 -0.77
N ILE A 137 -6.56 0.06 -1.57
CA ILE A 137 -7.99 -0.16 -1.82
C ILE A 137 -8.28 -0.26 -3.32
N ILE A 138 -9.33 -0.98 -3.65
CA ILE A 138 -9.89 -1.15 -5.00
C ILE A 138 -11.37 -0.79 -4.97
N ARG A 139 -11.86 -0.09 -6.01
CA ARG A 139 -13.28 0.20 -6.14
C ARG A 139 -14.06 -1.11 -6.26
N ASN A 140 -15.23 -1.26 -5.61
CA ASN A 140 -15.97 -2.52 -5.66
C ASN A 140 -16.54 -2.78 -7.07
N GLU A 141 -17.04 -1.72 -7.71
CA GLU A 141 -17.65 -1.74 -9.03
C GLU A 141 -16.73 -1.16 -10.12
N SER A 142 -16.99 -1.57 -11.37
CA SER A 142 -16.30 -1.01 -12.54
C SER A 142 -16.70 0.44 -12.82
N ILE A 143 -15.77 1.23 -13.35
CA ILE A 143 -16.02 2.56 -13.93
C ILE A 143 -16.34 2.50 -15.44
N GLY A 144 -16.75 1.33 -15.92
CA GLY A 144 -17.10 1.06 -17.30
C GLY A 144 -15.97 0.42 -18.10
N ASN A 145 -16.29 0.08 -19.35
CA ASN A 145 -15.39 -0.61 -20.25
C ASN A 145 -14.49 0.40 -20.99
N LYS A 146 -13.18 0.20 -20.90
CA LYS A 146 -12.17 1.14 -21.43
C LYS A 146 -11.07 0.38 -22.15
N TYR A 147 -10.46 1.04 -23.14
CA TYR A 147 -9.20 0.55 -23.69
C TYR A 147 -8.11 0.68 -22.63
N TRP A 148 -7.15 -0.25 -22.64
CA TRP A 148 -5.97 -0.14 -21.77
C TRP A 148 -5.05 0.97 -22.27
N ASP A 149 -4.87 1.04 -23.58
CA ASP A 149 -4.24 2.14 -24.31
C ASP A 149 -4.86 2.22 -25.71
N THR A 150 -4.93 3.42 -26.29
CA THR A 150 -5.48 3.58 -27.65
C THR A 150 -4.41 3.52 -28.74
N SER A 151 -3.14 3.28 -28.39
CA SER A 151 -2.05 3.10 -29.34
C SER A 151 -1.51 1.67 -29.33
N ASP A 152 -0.62 1.34 -30.27
CA ASP A 152 0.05 0.04 -30.38
C ASP A 152 1.18 -0.12 -29.33
N SER A 153 0.89 0.17 -28.05
CA SER A 153 1.88 0.14 -26.96
C SER A 153 1.30 -0.28 -25.61
N ASN A 154 1.98 -1.19 -24.93
CA ASN A 154 1.68 -1.66 -23.58
C ASN A 154 2.55 -0.97 -22.51
N ASN A 155 3.02 0.24 -22.77
CA ASN A 155 3.80 1.01 -21.82
C ASN A 155 2.89 1.85 -20.91
N TRP A 156 2.70 1.41 -19.67
CA TRP A 156 1.84 2.13 -18.71
C TRP A 156 2.42 3.50 -18.31
N ALA A 157 3.74 3.60 -18.23
CA ALA A 157 4.46 4.78 -17.74
C ALA A 157 4.60 5.90 -18.77
N ARG A 158 4.59 5.58 -20.06
CA ARG A 158 4.35 6.56 -21.14
C ARG A 158 2.85 6.76 -21.17
N PRO A 159 2.32 7.65 -20.32
CA PRO A 159 1.07 7.42 -19.61
C PRO A 159 0.02 6.95 -20.61
N SER A 160 -0.37 5.67 -20.48
CA SER A 160 -1.35 5.09 -21.38
C SER A 160 -2.65 5.89 -21.32
N THR A 161 -3.52 5.74 -22.31
CA THR A 161 -4.83 6.42 -22.31
C THR A 161 -5.57 6.15 -20.99
N LEU A 162 -5.54 4.91 -20.49
CA LEU A 162 -6.17 4.57 -19.23
C LEU A 162 -5.42 5.13 -18.01
N ASN A 163 -4.09 5.10 -17.99
CA ASN A 163 -3.31 5.75 -16.93
C ASN A 163 -3.66 7.24 -16.80
N THR A 164 -3.70 7.93 -17.95
CA THR A 164 -4.06 9.35 -18.05
C THR A 164 -5.48 9.56 -17.52
N GLU A 165 -6.46 8.76 -17.97
CA GLU A 165 -7.83 8.90 -17.53
C GLU A 165 -7.98 8.74 -16.00
N LEU A 166 -7.35 7.70 -15.44
CA LEU A 166 -7.39 7.43 -14.00
C LEU A 166 -6.76 8.55 -13.17
N ASN A 167 -5.60 9.06 -13.59
CA ASN A 167 -4.83 10.04 -12.82
C ASN A 167 -5.18 11.50 -13.14
N THR A 168 -6.10 11.74 -14.07
CA THR A 168 -6.60 13.08 -14.39
C THR A 168 -8.12 13.13 -14.19
N THR A 169 -8.89 12.73 -15.19
CA THR A 169 -10.36 12.84 -15.23
C THR A 169 -11.02 12.14 -14.05
N TYR A 170 -10.68 10.87 -13.79
CA TYR A 170 -11.26 10.14 -12.68
C TYR A 170 -10.83 10.69 -11.32
N LEU A 171 -9.52 10.91 -11.11
CA LEU A 171 -9.01 11.50 -9.87
C LEU A 171 -9.68 12.85 -9.54
N ASN A 172 -9.84 13.73 -10.54
CA ASN A 172 -10.45 15.05 -10.37
C ASN A 172 -11.97 14.97 -10.12
N SER A 173 -12.61 13.84 -10.46
CA SER A 173 -14.03 13.61 -10.16
C SER A 173 -14.29 13.18 -8.71
N LEU A 174 -13.24 12.77 -7.97
CA LEU A 174 -13.37 12.40 -6.56
C LEU A 174 -13.58 13.64 -5.70
N THR A 175 -14.26 13.47 -4.57
CA THR A 175 -14.40 14.51 -3.54
C THR A 175 -13.04 14.96 -3.00
N SER A 176 -12.94 16.21 -2.55
CA SER A 176 -11.71 16.77 -1.97
C SER A 176 -11.23 15.95 -0.76
N GLU A 177 -12.13 15.49 0.12
CA GLU A 177 -11.83 14.54 1.19
C GLU A 177 -11.11 13.29 0.68
N ALA A 178 -11.68 12.63 -0.34
CA ALA A 178 -11.11 11.42 -0.92
C ALA A 178 -9.72 11.71 -1.52
N GLN A 179 -9.60 12.76 -2.33
CA GLN A 179 -8.32 13.15 -2.95
C GLN A 179 -7.22 13.43 -1.90
N ASN A 180 -7.57 14.03 -0.77
CA ASN A 180 -6.63 14.34 0.30
C ASN A 180 -6.09 13.10 1.02
N MET A 181 -6.84 12.01 1.02
CA MET A 181 -6.42 10.72 1.60
C MET A 181 -5.53 9.89 0.66
N ILE A 182 -5.53 10.18 -0.65
CA ILE A 182 -4.73 9.42 -1.65
C ILE A 182 -3.26 9.85 -1.60
N GLY A 183 -2.36 8.88 -1.49
CA GLY A 183 -0.92 9.09 -1.59
C GLY A 183 -0.39 8.92 -3.01
N ASN A 184 0.68 9.63 -3.36
CA ASN A 184 1.52 9.23 -4.49
C ASN A 184 2.23 7.92 -4.13
N THR A 185 2.33 7.01 -5.08
CA THR A 185 2.93 5.69 -4.89
C THR A 185 3.68 5.26 -6.14
N LYS A 186 4.81 4.57 -5.93
CA LYS A 186 5.50 3.83 -6.97
C LYS A 186 4.78 2.52 -7.27
N TYR A 187 4.16 2.44 -8.44
CA TYR A 187 3.66 1.20 -9.01
C TYR A 187 4.79 0.47 -9.73
N TYR A 188 4.84 -0.85 -9.59
CA TYR A 188 5.82 -1.71 -10.25
C TYR A 188 5.22 -2.24 -11.54
N LEU A 189 5.92 -2.11 -12.66
CA LEU A 189 5.38 -2.35 -14.00
C LEU A 189 5.93 -3.62 -14.64
N GLY A 190 6.43 -4.53 -13.81
CA GLY A 190 6.87 -5.83 -14.28
C GLY A 190 5.72 -6.66 -14.82
N GLY A 191 6.06 -7.48 -15.78
CA GLY A 191 5.19 -8.44 -16.42
C GLY A 191 5.94 -9.72 -16.69
N LYS A 192 5.45 -10.49 -17.66
CA LYS A 192 6.09 -11.75 -18.08
C LYS A 192 5.65 -12.08 -19.49
N ASN A 193 6.55 -12.63 -20.30
CA ASN A 193 6.13 -13.45 -21.42
C ASN A 193 5.87 -14.87 -20.89
N VAL A 194 4.60 -15.23 -20.77
CA VAL A 194 4.17 -16.53 -20.22
C VAL A 194 4.55 -17.61 -21.23
N THR A 195 5.37 -18.56 -20.79
CA THR A 195 5.86 -19.66 -21.64
C THR A 195 5.22 -20.96 -21.18
N TYR A 196 4.43 -21.60 -22.04
CA TYR A 196 3.86 -22.91 -21.73
C TYR A 196 4.95 -23.99 -21.85
N ASN A 197 5.56 -24.39 -20.73
CA ASN A 197 6.44 -25.56 -20.70
C ASN A 197 6.06 -26.52 -19.56
N ASN A 198 6.39 -27.80 -19.74
CA ASN A 198 6.07 -28.90 -18.83
C ASN A 198 6.94 -28.86 -17.56
N GLY A 199 6.85 -27.79 -16.76
CA GLY A 199 7.58 -27.69 -15.49
C GLY A 199 7.50 -26.35 -14.78
N TYR A 200 7.38 -25.22 -15.48
CA TYR A 200 7.21 -23.90 -14.87
C TYR A 200 5.75 -23.46 -14.97
N ALA A 201 5.08 -23.42 -13.82
CA ALA A 201 3.72 -22.91 -13.71
C ALA A 201 3.79 -21.44 -13.34
N ASP A 202 3.40 -20.53 -14.25
CA ASP A 202 3.16 -19.13 -13.93
C ASP A 202 2.03 -19.02 -12.89
N THR A 203 2.36 -18.65 -11.66
CA THR A 203 1.42 -18.53 -10.53
C THR A 203 1.33 -17.10 -9.99
N PRO A 204 0.25 -16.73 -9.26
CA PRO A 204 0.20 -15.44 -8.57
C PRO A 204 1.39 -15.16 -7.64
N LEU A 205 1.92 -16.19 -6.97
CA LEU A 205 3.12 -16.08 -6.14
C LEU A 205 4.35 -15.67 -6.96
N GLN A 206 4.54 -16.25 -8.15
CA GLN A 206 5.65 -15.86 -9.02
C GLN A 206 5.44 -14.46 -9.61
N PHE A 207 4.20 -14.13 -9.97
CA PHE A 207 3.85 -12.80 -10.48
C PHE A 207 4.16 -11.69 -9.48
N TYR A 208 4.00 -11.93 -8.18
CA TYR A 208 4.46 -10.99 -7.16
C TYR A 208 5.91 -10.55 -7.40
N SER A 209 6.81 -11.51 -7.67
CA SER A 209 8.21 -11.24 -7.98
C SER A 209 8.36 -10.59 -9.37
N TYR A 210 7.67 -11.10 -10.40
CA TYR A 210 7.77 -10.60 -11.78
C TYR A 210 7.38 -9.13 -11.89
N GLU A 211 6.25 -8.75 -11.27
CA GLU A 211 5.75 -7.38 -11.17
C GLU A 211 6.81 -6.42 -10.63
N ARG A 212 7.68 -6.91 -9.75
CA ARG A 212 8.66 -6.13 -8.97
C ARG A 212 10.11 -6.30 -9.43
N LYS A 213 10.40 -6.99 -10.54
CA LYS A 213 11.81 -7.18 -10.95
C LYS A 213 12.54 -5.86 -11.18
N ILE A 214 13.86 -5.85 -10.97
CA ILE A 214 14.68 -4.73 -11.44
C ILE A 214 14.90 -4.85 -12.94
N GLN A 215 14.95 -3.73 -13.65
CA GLN A 215 15.25 -3.72 -15.07
C GLN A 215 16.73 -4.07 -15.26
N ASN A 216 17.04 -5.14 -15.99
CA ASN A 216 18.42 -5.53 -16.30
C ASN A 216 18.61 -5.67 -17.82
N THR A 217 18.74 -4.53 -18.51
CA THR A 217 19.15 -4.35 -19.93
C THR A 217 18.17 -4.79 -21.04
N THR A 218 18.59 -4.57 -22.30
CA THR A 218 17.89 -4.33 -23.58
C THR A 218 16.97 -5.44 -24.13
N SER A 219 16.77 -6.51 -23.37
CA SER A 219 15.77 -7.55 -23.62
C SER A 219 15.66 -8.34 -22.32
N ASN A 220 14.62 -8.12 -21.54
CA ASN A 220 14.45 -8.83 -20.29
C ASN A 220 13.10 -9.56 -20.28
N GLU A 221 13.05 -10.63 -19.50
CA GLU A 221 11.91 -11.54 -19.41
C GLU A 221 10.65 -10.88 -18.83
N PHE A 222 10.79 -9.70 -18.21
CA PHE A 222 9.80 -9.07 -17.34
C PHE A 222 9.30 -7.71 -17.85
N TYR A 223 9.87 -7.16 -18.92
CA TYR A 223 9.54 -5.87 -19.49
C TYR A 223 9.65 -5.92 -21.01
N ASN A 224 8.71 -5.28 -21.72
CA ASN A 224 8.84 -5.19 -23.17
C ASN A 224 9.81 -4.06 -23.56
N GLY A 225 10.87 -4.41 -24.30
CA GLY A 225 11.83 -3.44 -24.83
C GLY A 225 12.42 -2.52 -23.75
N THR A 226 12.17 -1.22 -23.90
CA THR A 226 12.64 -0.17 -22.98
C THR A 226 11.54 0.33 -22.03
N ASN A 227 10.41 -0.36 -21.93
CA ASN A 227 9.33 0.02 -21.01
C ASN A 227 9.88 0.16 -19.58
N PRO A 228 9.56 1.25 -18.86
CA PRO A 228 9.99 1.43 -17.49
C PRO A 228 9.51 0.30 -16.57
N ASN A 229 10.31 -0.02 -15.56
CA ASN A 229 9.94 -1.02 -14.56
C ASN A 229 9.08 -0.49 -13.41
N SER A 230 8.89 0.82 -13.34
CA SER A 230 8.06 1.48 -12.35
C SER A 230 7.51 2.81 -12.87
N TRP A 231 6.46 3.29 -12.22
CA TRP A 231 5.87 4.60 -12.46
C TRP A 231 5.30 5.15 -11.14
N VAL A 232 5.42 6.45 -10.92
CA VAL A 232 4.88 7.12 -9.72
C VAL A 232 3.59 7.84 -10.08
N GLY A 233 2.52 7.53 -9.35
CA GLY A 233 1.24 8.23 -9.45
C GLY A 233 0.26 7.82 -8.37
N LYS A 234 -1.01 8.18 -8.52
CA LYS A 234 -2.03 8.01 -7.48
C LYS A 234 -2.89 6.77 -7.71
N LEU A 235 -3.34 6.57 -8.95
CA LEU A 235 -4.22 5.48 -9.31
C LEU A 235 -3.58 4.54 -10.34
N GLY A 236 -3.84 3.25 -10.15
CA GLY A 236 -3.47 2.19 -11.07
C GLY A 236 -4.56 1.13 -11.14
N LEU A 237 -4.16 -0.07 -11.53
CA LEU A 237 -5.02 -1.26 -11.58
C LEU A 237 -4.51 -2.30 -10.58
N MET A 238 -5.28 -3.37 -10.39
CA MET A 238 -4.82 -4.51 -9.60
C MET A 238 -3.72 -5.28 -10.33
N TYR A 239 -2.92 -6.01 -9.57
CA TYR A 239 -1.90 -6.92 -10.06
C TYR A 239 -2.45 -8.35 -10.22
N VAL A 240 -1.68 -9.22 -10.90
CA VAL A 240 -1.98 -10.66 -10.96
C VAL A 240 -1.85 -11.26 -9.55
N SER A 241 -0.82 -10.85 -8.82
CA SER A 241 -0.62 -11.25 -7.42
C SER A 241 -1.82 -10.86 -6.53
N ASP A 242 -2.37 -9.66 -6.70
CA ASP A 242 -3.56 -9.21 -5.95
C ASP A 242 -4.75 -10.13 -6.20
N TYR A 243 -5.04 -10.44 -7.47
CA TYR A 243 -6.15 -11.31 -7.85
C TYR A 243 -5.99 -12.73 -7.30
N GLY A 244 -4.78 -13.29 -7.33
CA GLY A 244 -4.51 -14.60 -6.76
C GLY A 244 -4.64 -14.67 -5.26
N TYR A 245 -4.05 -13.71 -4.54
CA TYR A 245 -4.09 -13.69 -3.08
C TYR A 245 -5.48 -13.40 -2.51
N ALA A 246 -6.40 -12.83 -3.29
CA ALA A 246 -7.78 -12.64 -2.84
C ALA A 246 -8.57 -13.95 -2.63
N SER A 247 -8.09 -15.06 -3.19
CA SER A 247 -8.68 -16.39 -3.00
C SER A 247 -8.18 -17.11 -1.73
N SER A 248 -8.87 -18.19 -1.33
CA SER A 248 -8.38 -19.06 -0.26
C SER A 248 -7.30 -20.03 -0.78
N ASN A 249 -6.02 -19.72 -0.50
CA ASN A 249 -4.86 -20.60 -0.70
C ASN A 249 -4.58 -21.01 -2.16
N CYS A 250 -4.79 -20.12 -3.14
CA CYS A 250 -4.54 -20.42 -4.55
C CYS A 250 -3.41 -19.61 -5.20
N GLU A 251 -2.54 -18.99 -4.41
CA GLU A 251 -1.36 -18.28 -4.91
C GLU A 251 -0.36 -19.18 -5.65
N ASN A 252 -0.47 -20.50 -5.46
CA ASN A 252 0.34 -21.53 -6.13
C ASN A 252 -0.39 -22.23 -7.28
N LYS A 253 -1.66 -21.88 -7.56
CA LYS A 253 -2.34 -22.37 -8.76
C LYS A 253 -1.80 -21.65 -9.99
N ARG A 254 -1.84 -22.32 -11.14
CA ARG A 254 -1.56 -21.68 -12.43
C ARG A 254 -2.52 -20.51 -12.62
N ILE A 255 -2.04 -19.45 -13.27
CA ILE A 255 -2.92 -18.35 -13.67
C ILE A 255 -3.93 -18.79 -14.75
N TYR A 256 -3.55 -19.79 -15.55
CA TYR A 256 -4.38 -20.42 -16.58
C TYR A 256 -3.82 -21.80 -16.94
N ASP A 257 -4.70 -22.78 -17.09
CA ASP A 257 -4.42 -24.13 -17.59
C ASP A 257 -5.39 -24.47 -18.73
N TYR A 258 -4.84 -24.84 -19.88
CA TYR A 258 -5.64 -25.16 -21.07
C TYR A 258 -6.45 -26.45 -20.90
N ASN A 259 -5.94 -27.41 -20.13
CA ASN A 259 -6.52 -28.75 -20.04
C ASN A 259 -7.68 -28.81 -19.04
N SER A 260 -7.59 -28.09 -17.91
CA SER A 260 -8.65 -28.10 -16.91
C SER A 260 -8.66 -26.88 -16.00
N SER A 261 -9.84 -26.32 -15.77
CA SER A 261 -10.07 -25.25 -14.80
C SER A 261 -9.83 -25.68 -13.34
N ALA A 262 -9.77 -26.99 -13.05
CA ALA A 262 -9.41 -27.49 -11.71
C ALA A 262 -7.91 -27.29 -11.38
N ASN A 263 -7.09 -27.10 -12.41
CA ASN A 263 -5.64 -27.00 -12.30
C ASN A 263 -5.13 -25.56 -12.20
N ASP A 264 -6.01 -24.57 -12.39
CA ASP A 264 -5.67 -23.16 -12.33
C ASP A 264 -6.55 -22.40 -11.33
N ILE A 265 -6.37 -21.08 -11.31
CA ILE A 265 -7.04 -20.18 -10.38
C ILE A 265 -8.57 -20.20 -10.48
N ARG A 266 -9.16 -20.71 -11.57
CA ARG A 266 -10.63 -20.86 -11.71
C ARG A 266 -11.21 -21.84 -10.70
N ALA A 267 -10.41 -22.81 -10.24
CA ALA A 267 -10.77 -23.70 -9.14
C ALA A 267 -11.09 -22.95 -7.84
N CYS A 268 -10.72 -21.67 -7.76
CA CYS A 268 -10.82 -20.85 -6.56
C CYS A 268 -11.81 -19.68 -6.72
N ASN A 269 -12.57 -19.66 -7.82
CA ASN A 269 -13.57 -18.61 -8.09
C ASN A 269 -14.55 -18.41 -6.91
N ASP A 270 -15.02 -19.49 -6.29
CA ASP A 270 -15.98 -19.44 -5.19
C ASP A 270 -15.40 -18.86 -3.89
N THR A 271 -14.06 -18.80 -3.79
CA THR A 271 -13.36 -18.23 -2.63
C THR A 271 -12.63 -16.93 -2.96
N ASN A 272 -12.67 -16.45 -4.20
CA ASN A 272 -11.98 -15.25 -4.62
C ASN A 272 -12.91 -14.04 -4.57
N TRP A 273 -12.79 -13.22 -3.54
CA TRP A 273 -13.65 -12.04 -3.41
C TRP A 273 -13.43 -10.97 -4.50
N LEU A 274 -12.30 -11.01 -5.24
CA LEU A 274 -12.07 -10.14 -6.39
C LEU A 274 -12.75 -10.65 -7.68
N TYR A 275 -13.19 -11.92 -7.73
CA TYR A 275 -14.00 -12.48 -8.82
C TYR A 275 -15.49 -12.08 -8.65
N ASN A 276 -15.76 -10.80 -8.42
CA ASN A 276 -17.10 -10.28 -8.16
C ASN A 276 -17.80 -9.76 -9.42
N ILE A 277 -17.08 -9.07 -10.32
CA ILE A 277 -17.68 -8.46 -11.51
C ILE A 277 -17.93 -9.46 -12.66
N LYS A 278 -17.19 -10.58 -12.69
CA LYS A 278 -17.34 -11.68 -13.66
C LYS A 278 -17.36 -11.22 -15.12
N ASP A 279 -16.56 -10.20 -15.41
CA ASP A 279 -16.36 -9.65 -16.75
C ASP A 279 -14.85 -9.66 -17.06
N ASN A 280 -14.49 -9.45 -18.33
CA ASN A 280 -13.11 -9.19 -18.69
C ASN A 280 -12.68 -7.89 -18.03
N GLU A 281 -11.60 -7.93 -17.24
CA GLU A 281 -11.12 -6.81 -16.44
C GLU A 281 -9.65 -6.54 -16.71
N TRP A 282 -9.31 -5.29 -17.02
CA TRP A 282 -7.92 -4.90 -17.16
C TRP A 282 -7.16 -4.96 -15.83
N ILE A 283 -5.96 -5.54 -15.88
CA ILE A 283 -5.01 -5.51 -14.77
C ILE A 283 -3.69 -4.88 -15.21
N LEU A 284 -2.87 -4.48 -14.24
CA LEU A 284 -1.73 -3.58 -14.49
C LEU A 284 -0.60 -4.20 -15.34
N PRO A 285 -0.21 -5.49 -15.16
CA PRO A 285 0.97 -6.02 -15.82
C PRO A 285 0.92 -5.99 -17.36
N GLN A 286 2.05 -5.64 -17.96
CA GLN A 286 2.29 -5.73 -19.40
C GLN A 286 2.67 -7.15 -19.81
N ASN A 287 2.46 -7.52 -21.07
CA ASN A 287 3.13 -8.68 -21.66
C ASN A 287 4.56 -8.30 -22.07
N ALA A 288 5.57 -8.96 -21.51
CA ALA A 288 6.96 -8.62 -21.82
C ALA A 288 7.39 -9.02 -23.25
N GLY A 289 6.75 -10.02 -23.85
CA GLY A 289 7.13 -10.57 -25.16
C GLY A 289 6.55 -9.81 -26.37
N THR A 290 5.63 -8.89 -26.15
CA THR A 290 4.99 -8.11 -27.23
C THR A 290 4.84 -6.65 -26.81
N SER A 291 4.84 -5.73 -27.78
CA SER A 291 4.76 -4.30 -27.50
C SER A 291 3.36 -3.79 -27.23
N ASN A 292 2.31 -4.59 -27.46
CA ASN A 292 0.92 -4.10 -27.51
C ASN A 292 -0.08 -4.97 -26.75
N ARG A 293 0.38 -5.85 -25.86
CA ARG A 293 -0.51 -6.71 -25.06
C ARG A 293 -0.36 -6.47 -23.58
N ALA A 294 -1.48 -6.56 -22.87
CA ALA A 294 -1.54 -6.47 -21.42
C ALA A 294 -2.30 -7.67 -20.83
N PHE A 295 -2.12 -7.86 -19.53
CA PHE A 295 -2.83 -8.89 -18.78
C PHE A 295 -4.26 -8.44 -18.45
N TYR A 296 -5.16 -9.39 -18.34
CA TYR A 296 -6.55 -9.19 -17.93
C TYR A 296 -7.06 -10.41 -17.15
N VAL A 297 -8.02 -10.18 -16.26
CA VAL A 297 -8.84 -11.27 -15.71
C VAL A 297 -9.94 -11.56 -16.71
N ASN A 298 -10.09 -12.81 -17.13
CA ASN A 298 -11.19 -13.22 -18.00
C ASN A 298 -12.49 -13.35 -17.21
N SER A 299 -13.63 -13.12 -17.87
CA SER A 299 -14.97 -13.31 -17.29
C SER A 299 -15.21 -14.64 -16.57
N ASN A 300 -14.49 -15.72 -16.91
CA ASN A 300 -14.58 -17.02 -16.25
C ASN A 300 -13.57 -17.24 -15.09
N GLY A 301 -12.76 -16.24 -14.77
CA GLY A 301 -11.95 -16.16 -13.56
C GLY A 301 -10.46 -16.52 -13.69
N HIS A 302 -9.97 -16.94 -14.87
CA HIS A 302 -8.52 -17.08 -15.08
C HIS A 302 -7.86 -15.75 -15.46
N VAL A 303 -6.54 -15.67 -15.35
CA VAL A 303 -5.77 -14.53 -15.85
C VAL A 303 -5.14 -14.90 -17.19
N ASN A 304 -5.31 -14.01 -18.17
CA ASN A 304 -4.75 -14.15 -19.50
C ASN A 304 -3.86 -12.94 -19.81
N TYR A 305 -2.90 -13.11 -20.72
CA TYR A 305 -1.75 -12.23 -20.89
C TYR A 305 -1.61 -11.67 -22.32
N ASN A 306 -2.56 -12.00 -23.20
CA ASN A 306 -2.42 -11.78 -24.63
C ASN A 306 -3.50 -10.88 -25.22
N PHE A 307 -4.15 -9.99 -24.46
CA PHE A 307 -5.13 -9.11 -25.11
C PHE A 307 -4.47 -7.85 -25.67
N VAL A 308 -4.83 -7.49 -26.90
CA VAL A 308 -4.29 -6.32 -27.59
C VAL A 308 -4.94 -5.04 -27.04
N VAL A 309 -4.12 -4.13 -26.50
CA VAL A 309 -4.55 -3.02 -25.63
C VAL A 309 -5.57 -2.06 -26.26
N TYR A 310 -5.52 -1.90 -27.59
CA TYR A 310 -6.37 -1.00 -28.38
C TYR A 310 -7.53 -1.71 -29.11
N ASN A 311 -7.63 -3.05 -29.02
CA ASN A 311 -8.65 -3.81 -29.76
C ASN A 311 -9.96 -4.02 -28.97
N GLY A 312 -9.93 -3.89 -27.65
CA GLY A 312 -11.08 -4.23 -26.82
C GLY A 312 -11.16 -3.37 -25.56
N GLN A 313 -12.39 -3.13 -25.15
CA GLN A 313 -12.71 -2.36 -23.96
C GLN A 313 -13.14 -3.34 -22.87
N PHE A 314 -12.43 -3.33 -21.75
CA PHE A 314 -12.69 -4.20 -20.59
C PHE A 314 -13.02 -3.37 -19.37
N ALA A 315 -13.68 -4.00 -18.41
CA ALA A 315 -14.02 -3.40 -17.15
C ALA A 315 -12.75 -2.86 -16.46
N VAL A 316 -12.88 -1.70 -15.82
CA VAL A 316 -11.80 -1.08 -15.05
C VAL A 316 -12.25 -0.86 -13.62
N ARG A 317 -11.47 -1.35 -12.64
CA ARG A 317 -11.61 -0.97 -11.23
C ARG A 317 -10.37 -0.20 -10.77
N PRO A 318 -10.51 1.10 -10.44
CA PRO A 318 -9.41 1.89 -9.93
C PRO A 318 -8.85 1.32 -8.63
N VAL A 319 -7.51 1.26 -8.55
CA VAL A 319 -6.77 0.87 -7.36
C VAL A 319 -5.90 2.04 -6.90
N LEU A 320 -5.83 2.27 -5.60
CA LEU A 320 -5.02 3.34 -5.02
C LEU A 320 -4.48 2.98 -3.63
N TYR A 321 -3.51 3.76 -3.17
CA TYR A 321 -2.94 3.67 -1.84
C TYR A 321 -3.33 4.91 -1.01
N LEU A 322 -3.78 4.67 0.21
CA LEU A 322 -4.05 5.72 1.18
C LEU A 322 -2.73 6.18 1.81
N LYS A 323 -2.63 7.48 2.14
CA LYS A 323 -1.52 8.01 2.94
C LYS A 323 -1.44 7.28 4.28
N SER A 324 -0.24 7.12 4.83
CA SER A 324 -0.03 6.48 6.15
C SER A 324 -0.76 7.18 7.30
N ALA A 325 -1.00 8.49 7.19
CA ALA A 325 -1.74 9.27 8.17
C ALA A 325 -3.25 8.94 8.23
N VAL A 326 -3.81 8.24 7.23
CA VAL A 326 -5.23 7.88 7.22
C VAL A 326 -5.53 6.87 8.32
N LYS A 327 -6.62 7.11 9.05
CA LYS A 327 -7.13 6.32 10.16
C LYS A 327 -8.42 5.61 9.76
N ILE A 328 -8.66 4.45 10.38
CA ILE A 328 -9.99 3.85 10.44
C ILE A 328 -10.72 4.49 11.62
N THR A 329 -11.83 5.17 11.34
CA THR A 329 -12.59 5.95 12.33
C THR A 329 -13.81 5.21 12.85
N GLY A 330 -14.16 4.08 12.26
CA GLY A 330 -15.34 3.29 12.58
C GLY A 330 -15.53 2.14 11.61
N GLY A 331 -16.63 1.40 11.82
CA GLY A 331 -16.98 0.22 11.01
C GLY A 331 -16.25 -1.05 11.43
N SER A 332 -16.81 -2.19 11.03
CA SER A 332 -16.24 -3.53 11.27
C SER A 332 -15.74 -4.20 9.99
N GLY A 333 -15.75 -3.48 8.87
CA GLY A 333 -15.33 -3.98 7.56
C GLY A 333 -16.32 -4.94 6.90
N THR A 334 -17.50 -5.15 7.48
CA THR A 334 -18.56 -5.96 6.85
C THR A 334 -19.31 -5.16 5.80
N SER A 335 -20.02 -5.81 4.87
CA SER A 335 -20.82 -5.11 3.85
C SER A 335 -21.91 -4.21 4.45
N THR A 336 -22.47 -4.60 5.61
CA THR A 336 -23.49 -3.83 6.34
C THR A 336 -22.91 -2.81 7.32
N ASN A 337 -21.62 -2.90 7.62
CA ASN A 337 -20.90 -1.95 8.47
C ASN A 337 -19.46 -1.75 7.95
N PRO A 338 -19.30 -1.11 6.77
CA PRO A 338 -17.98 -0.90 6.16
C PRO A 338 -17.09 -0.03 7.04
N TYR A 339 -15.77 -0.19 6.92
CA TYR A 339 -14.84 0.74 7.56
C TYR A 339 -15.07 2.18 7.08
N THR A 340 -14.97 3.13 7.99
CA THR A 340 -14.95 4.56 7.67
C THR A 340 -13.54 5.11 7.85
N LEU A 341 -13.16 6.06 6.99
CA LEU A 341 -11.82 6.63 6.95
C LEU A 341 -11.82 8.09 7.40
N GLY A 342 -10.69 8.55 7.94
CA GLY A 342 -10.47 9.96 8.27
C GLY A 342 -8.98 10.27 8.43
N LEU A 343 -8.60 11.56 8.39
CA LEU A 343 -7.22 12.03 8.62
C LEU A 343 -6.95 12.38 10.09
#